data_AF-A0A944GIG4-F1
#
_entry.id   AF-A0A944GIG4-F1
#
_cell.length_a   1.000
_cell.length_b   1.000
_cell.length_c   1.000
_cell.angle_alpha   90.00
_cell.angle_beta   90.00
_cell.angle_gamma   90.00
#
_symmetry.space_group_name_H-M   'P 1'
#
loop_
_entity.id
_entity.type
_entity.pdbx_description
1 polymer ?
#
loop_
_entity_poly.entity_id
_entity_poly.type
_entity_poly.pdbx_seq_one_letter_code
_entity_poly.pdbx_strand_id
1 'polypeptide(L)'
;MKADLVNKMIVTLIFMLASWTNYVFASDQIKNDTAIIAKTDTIDCYSEKVIIEYPLLSKAKYDNYEEGFFKMISCYPDTAAIVFHFGSMVNLPLTDLSDKIIESRFILGKDVRIIRGYYVKNGRKKFFREDNFFRYNITIVYYNVETTALDRYEHYFNNVKIIKVK
;
A
#
# COMPACT_ATOMS: atom_id res chain seq x y z
N MET A 1 -2.39 4.36 -60.95
CA MET A 1 -2.71 3.11 -60.22
C MET A 1 -1.81 2.84 -59.00
N LYS A 2 -0.48 2.98 -59.06
CA LYS A 2 0.40 2.73 -57.90
C LYS A 2 0.20 3.69 -56.70
N ALA A 3 -0.02 4.98 -56.96
CA ALA A 3 -0.18 5.98 -55.89
C ALA A 3 -1.45 5.79 -55.04
N ASP A 4 -2.55 5.31 -55.64
CA ASP A 4 -3.81 5.06 -54.93
C ASP A 4 -3.72 3.85 -53.98
N LEU A 5 -2.94 2.84 -54.37
CA LEU A 5 -2.66 1.68 -53.53
C LEU A 5 -1.80 2.06 -52.32
N VAL A 6 -0.77 2.90 -52.54
CA VAL A 6 0.10 3.40 -51.46
C VAL A 6 -0.70 4.24 -50.45
N ASN A 7 -1.58 5.12 -50.92
CA ASN A 7 -2.43 5.92 -50.03
C ASN A 7 -3.39 5.04 -49.21
N LYS A 8 -4.02 4.03 -49.82
CA LYS A 8 -4.87 3.06 -49.10
C LYS A 8 -4.10 2.28 -48.03
N MET A 9 -2.86 1.87 -48.32
CA MET A 9 -2.01 1.19 -47.33
C MET A 9 -1.61 2.09 -46.17
N ILE A 10 -1.27 3.36 -46.43
CA ILE A 10 -0.91 4.32 -45.38
C ILE A 10 -2.11 4.61 -44.46
N VAL A 11 -3.29 4.85 -45.04
CA VAL A 11 -4.51 5.10 -44.25
C VAL A 11 -4.83 3.89 -43.38
N THR A 12 -4.74 2.67 -43.94
CA THR A 12 -4.98 1.44 -43.18
C THR A 12 -3.99 1.28 -42.02
N LEU A 13 -2.70 1.58 -42.25
CA LEU A 13 -1.67 1.51 -41.20
C LEU A 13 -1.94 2.52 -40.07
N ILE A 14 -2.38 3.74 -40.41
CA ILE A 14 -2.76 4.76 -39.42
C ILE A 14 -3.95 4.29 -38.58
N PHE A 15 -4.98 3.70 -39.20
CA PHE A 15 -6.11 3.15 -38.47
C PHE A 15 -5.72 1.98 -37.55
N MET A 16 -4.80 1.11 -37.98
CA MET A 16 -4.30 0.02 -37.14
C MET A 16 -3.46 0.53 -35.95
N LEU A 17 -2.63 1.56 -36.16
CA LEU A 17 -1.84 2.17 -35.08
C LEU A 17 -2.72 2.93 -34.09
N ALA A 18 -3.76 3.62 -34.57
CA ALA A 18 -4.73 4.30 -33.73
C ALA A 18 -5.58 3.30 -32.92
N SER A 19 -5.97 2.17 -33.50
CA SER A 19 -6.71 1.13 -32.76
C SER A 19 -5.83 0.42 -31.74
N TRP A 20 -4.56 0.15 -32.06
CA TRP A 20 -3.59 -0.40 -31.11
C TRP A 20 -3.32 0.52 -29.93
N THR A 21 -3.08 1.81 -30.19
CA THR A 21 -2.87 2.79 -29.11
C THR A 21 -4.09 2.89 -28.22
N ASN A 22 -5.29 3.02 -28.78
CA ASN A 22 -6.54 3.04 -28.01
C ASN A 22 -6.78 1.75 -27.22
N TYR A 23 -6.41 0.59 -27.76
CA TYR A 23 -6.51 -0.69 -27.06
C TYR A 23 -5.52 -0.77 -25.88
N VAL A 24 -4.27 -0.32 -26.06
CA VAL A 24 -3.26 -0.25 -25.00
C VAL A 24 -3.72 0.71 -23.89
N PHE A 25 -4.17 1.92 -24.24
CA PHE A 25 -4.72 2.88 -23.29
C PHE A 25 -5.95 2.35 -22.56
N ALA A 26 -6.88 1.69 -23.26
CA ALA A 26 -8.04 1.07 -22.63
C ALA A 26 -7.63 -0.09 -21.70
N SER A 27 -6.61 -0.87 -22.06
CA SER A 27 -6.12 -1.97 -21.21
C SER A 27 -5.43 -1.47 -19.93
N ASP A 28 -4.72 -0.35 -20.01
CA ASP A 28 -4.09 0.30 -18.85
C ASP A 28 -5.14 1.00 -17.97
N GLN A 29 -6.16 1.60 -18.58
CA GLN A 29 -7.33 2.13 -17.86
C GLN A 29 -8.09 1.00 -17.17
N ILE A 30 -8.39 -0.12 -17.84
CA ILE A 30 -9.11 -1.27 -17.26
C ILE A 30 -8.30 -1.96 -16.15
N LYS A 31 -6.96 -2.01 -16.25
CA LYS A 31 -6.10 -2.46 -15.14
C LYS A 31 -6.20 -1.54 -13.92
N ASN A 32 -6.33 -0.23 -14.15
CA ASN A 32 -6.50 0.77 -13.09
C ASN A 32 -7.95 0.85 -12.57
N ASP A 33 -8.95 0.51 -13.41
CA ASP A 33 -10.40 0.55 -13.13
C ASP A 33 -10.98 -0.75 -12.57
N THR A 34 -10.18 -1.83 -12.49
CA THR A 34 -10.31 -2.69 -11.31
C THR A 34 -9.93 -1.85 -10.10
N ALA A 35 -10.85 -1.00 -9.66
CA ALA A 35 -10.94 -0.50 -8.31
C ALA A 35 -10.73 -1.74 -7.43
N ILE A 36 -9.51 -1.91 -6.92
CA ILE A 36 -9.19 -3.03 -6.05
C ILE A 36 -9.98 -2.72 -4.79
N ILE A 37 -11.19 -3.28 -4.74
CA ILE A 37 -12.17 -3.10 -3.68
C ILE A 37 -11.40 -3.20 -2.36
N ALA A 38 -11.52 -2.17 -1.52
CA ALA A 38 -10.98 -2.23 -0.18
C ALA A 38 -11.97 -2.98 0.71
N LYS A 39 -11.45 -3.70 1.71
CA LYS A 39 -12.27 -4.17 2.83
C LYS A 39 -11.83 -3.48 4.10
N THR A 40 -12.80 -3.18 4.95
CA THR A 40 -12.57 -2.61 6.27
C THR A 40 -12.48 -3.74 7.29
N ASP A 41 -11.56 -3.60 8.21
CA ASP A 41 -11.33 -4.54 9.31
C ASP A 41 -11.31 -3.77 10.63
N THR A 42 -11.80 -4.43 11.67
CA THR A 42 -11.78 -3.90 13.03
C THR A 42 -10.92 -4.83 13.89
N ILE A 43 -9.80 -4.31 14.36
CA ILE A 43 -8.83 -5.02 15.18
C ILE A 43 -9.07 -4.64 16.64
N ASP A 44 -9.37 -5.64 17.48
CA ASP A 44 -9.55 -5.43 18.92
C ASP A 44 -8.18 -5.37 19.64
N CYS A 45 -7.99 -4.33 20.45
CA CYS A 45 -6.77 -4.02 21.21
C CYS A 45 -7.14 -3.69 22.67
N TYR A 46 -7.75 -4.66 23.36
CA TYR A 46 -8.31 -4.50 24.72
C TYR A 46 -9.30 -3.32 24.84
N SER A 47 -8.85 -2.17 25.35
CA SER A 47 -9.67 -0.97 25.54
C SER A 47 -9.86 -0.15 24.26
N GLU A 48 -9.17 -0.51 23.19
CA GLU A 48 -9.18 0.19 21.92
C GLU A 48 -9.66 -0.74 20.80
N LYS A 49 -10.27 -0.16 19.77
CA LYS A 49 -10.47 -0.81 18.46
C LYS A 49 -9.77 0.01 17.39
N VAL A 50 -9.09 -0.66 16.48
CA VAL A 50 -8.49 -0.04 15.30
C VAL A 50 -9.28 -0.42 14.07
N ILE A 51 -9.75 0.58 13.34
CA ILE A 51 -10.44 0.42 12.07
C ILE A 51 -9.45 0.78 10.97
N ILE A 52 -9.19 -0.16 10.07
CA ILE A 52 -8.25 -0.02 8.96
C ILE A 52 -8.85 -0.60 7.68
N GLU A 53 -8.56 0.06 6.57
CA GLU A 53 -8.89 -0.41 5.23
C GLU A 53 -7.65 -1.00 4.55
N TYR A 54 -7.85 -2.03 3.73
CA TYR A 54 -6.78 -2.62 2.93
C TYR A 54 -7.37 -3.43 1.76
N PRO A 55 -6.56 -3.89 0.78
CA PRO A 55 -7.07 -4.59 -0.39
C PRO A 55 -7.91 -5.83 -0.05
N LEU A 56 -9.04 -6.02 -0.74
CA LEU A 56 -9.95 -7.16 -0.57
C LEU A 56 -9.22 -8.51 -0.72
N LEU A 57 -8.40 -8.62 -1.76
CA LEU A 57 -7.55 -9.78 -2.05
C LEU A 57 -6.30 -9.78 -1.16
N SER A 58 -6.51 -10.19 0.08
CA SER A 58 -5.48 -10.26 1.11
C SER A 58 -5.72 -11.40 2.09
N LYS A 59 -4.63 -11.89 2.68
CA LYS A 59 -4.67 -12.91 3.74
C LYS A 59 -4.05 -12.36 5.01
N ALA A 60 -4.81 -12.42 6.10
CA ALA A 60 -4.35 -12.04 7.43
C ALA A 60 -3.86 -13.28 8.21
N LYS A 61 -2.77 -13.12 8.96
CA LYS A 61 -2.25 -14.08 9.94
C LYS A 61 -2.01 -13.36 11.25
N TYR A 62 -2.38 -14.01 12.35
CA TYR A 62 -2.13 -13.53 13.70
C TYR A 62 -1.03 -14.37 14.36
N ASP A 63 -0.14 -13.69 15.06
CA ASP A 63 0.90 -14.27 15.90
C ASP A 63 0.80 -13.59 17.28
N ASN A 64 0.25 -14.30 18.27
CA ASN A 64 0.06 -13.79 19.63
C ASN A 64 1.29 -14.05 20.50
N TYR A 65 1.53 -13.18 21.47
CA TYR A 65 2.57 -13.31 22.49
C TYR A 65 2.07 -12.74 23.82
N GLU A 66 2.90 -12.73 24.86
CA GLU A 66 2.49 -12.46 26.25
C GLU A 66 1.79 -11.11 26.45
N GLU A 67 2.26 -10.06 25.77
CA GLU A 67 1.82 -8.68 25.98
C GLU A 67 1.00 -8.13 24.79
N GLY A 68 0.69 -8.97 23.80
CA GLY A 68 -0.07 -8.52 22.63
C GLY A 68 0.03 -9.44 21.42
N PHE A 69 -0.01 -8.89 20.22
CA PHE A 69 0.00 -9.66 18.98
C PHE A 69 0.55 -8.90 17.78
N PHE A 70 0.98 -9.67 16.79
CA PHE A 70 1.17 -9.22 15.42
C PHE A 70 0.04 -9.72 14.55
N LYS A 71 -0.47 -8.85 13.68
CA LYS A 71 -1.35 -9.21 12.58
C LYS A 71 -0.67 -8.80 11.28
N MET A 72 -0.27 -9.78 10.49
CA MET A 72 0.33 -9.58 9.17
C MET A 72 -0.74 -9.80 8.09
N ILE A 73 -0.90 -8.82 7.21
CA ILE A 73 -1.85 -8.84 6.09
C ILE A 73 -1.04 -8.83 4.80
N SER A 74 -0.97 -9.97 4.13
CA SER A 74 -0.33 -10.09 2.82
C SER A 74 -1.30 -9.67 1.72
N CYS A 75 -0.95 -8.64 0.97
CA CYS A 75 -1.76 -8.09 -0.12
C CYS A 75 -1.28 -8.70 -1.44
N TYR A 76 -2.00 -9.70 -1.94
CA TYR A 76 -1.62 -10.45 -3.14
C TYR A 76 -1.43 -9.62 -4.42
N PRO A 77 -2.30 -8.63 -4.76
CA PRO A 77 -2.15 -7.92 -6.03
C PRO A 77 -0.88 -7.08 -6.11
N ASP A 78 -0.42 -6.54 -4.98
CA ASP A 78 0.65 -5.55 -4.94
C ASP A 78 1.97 -6.11 -4.37
N THR A 79 1.98 -7.38 -3.94
CA THR A 79 3.06 -8.03 -3.16
C THR A 79 3.45 -7.30 -1.87
N ALA A 80 2.66 -6.30 -1.49
CA ALA A 80 2.85 -5.51 -0.30
C ALA A 80 2.33 -6.26 0.92
N ALA A 81 2.80 -5.86 2.09
CA ALA A 81 2.32 -6.38 3.35
C ALA A 81 2.06 -5.25 4.32
N ILE A 82 0.98 -5.39 5.08
CA ILE A 82 0.64 -4.52 6.19
C ILE A 82 0.89 -5.31 7.48
N VAL A 83 1.67 -4.74 8.39
CA VAL A 83 1.91 -5.32 9.71
C VAL A 83 1.27 -4.43 10.73
N PHE A 84 0.39 -5.01 11.53
CA PHE A 84 -0.16 -4.39 12.70
C PHE A 84 0.46 -5.05 13.93
N HIS A 85 0.90 -4.23 14.87
CA HIS A 85 1.44 -4.66 16.14
C HIS A 85 0.69 -3.97 17.27
N PHE A 86 0.31 -4.75 18.27
CA PHE A 86 -0.19 -4.27 19.54
C PHE A 86 0.63 -4.91 20.66
N GLY A 87 1.08 -4.11 21.62
CA GLY A 87 1.78 -4.56 22.83
C GLY A 87 2.99 -3.68 23.20
N SER A 88 3.50 -3.85 24.43
CA SER A 88 4.52 -2.99 25.03
C SER A 88 5.97 -3.41 24.77
N MET A 89 6.18 -4.63 24.26
CA MET A 89 7.52 -5.23 24.17
C MET A 89 8.40 -4.60 23.08
N VAL A 90 7.79 -3.97 22.07
CA VAL A 90 8.53 -3.44 20.91
C VAL A 90 8.64 -1.92 20.97
N ASN A 91 9.78 -1.44 21.46
CA ASN A 91 10.16 -0.01 21.45
C ASN A 91 11.05 0.38 20.26
N LEU A 92 11.51 -0.60 19.47
CA LEU A 92 12.28 -0.37 18.26
C LEU A 92 11.35 -0.22 17.05
N PRO A 93 11.73 0.54 16.01
CA PRO A 93 11.01 0.53 14.75
C PRO A 93 10.85 -0.90 14.24
N LEU A 94 9.64 -1.27 13.82
CA LEU A 94 9.40 -2.59 13.21
C LEU A 94 10.12 -2.72 11.87
N THR A 95 10.31 -1.57 11.21
CA THR A 95 11.05 -1.48 9.96
C THR A 95 12.54 -1.33 10.25
N ASP A 96 13.36 -2.28 9.77
CA ASP A 96 14.81 -2.07 9.72
C ASP A 96 15.12 -0.93 8.74
N LEU A 97 15.74 0.14 9.24
CA LEU A 97 16.02 1.36 8.48
C LEU A 97 17.42 1.36 7.85
N SER A 98 18.24 0.34 8.09
CA SER A 98 19.65 0.30 7.69
C SER A 98 19.88 0.46 6.18
N ASP A 99 18.98 -0.09 5.36
CA ASP A 99 19.03 -0.09 3.89
C ASP A 99 18.03 0.90 3.25
N LYS A 100 17.43 1.80 4.05
CA LYS A 100 16.30 2.62 3.63
C LYS A 100 16.64 4.10 3.49
N ILE A 101 16.06 4.72 2.45
CA ILE A 101 16.09 6.16 2.24
C ILE A 101 14.83 6.75 2.89
N ILE A 102 15.03 7.61 3.89
CA ILE A 102 13.95 8.26 4.62
C ILE A 102 13.51 9.51 3.86
N GLU A 103 12.23 9.55 3.45
CA GLU A 103 11.65 10.72 2.79
C GLU A 103 11.05 11.70 3.79
N SER A 104 10.43 11.18 4.86
CA SER A 104 9.89 12.05 5.91
C SER A 104 9.89 11.37 7.28
N ARG A 105 10.08 12.18 8.31
CA ARG A 105 9.90 11.79 9.72
C ARG A 105 9.08 12.86 10.42
N PHE A 106 7.96 12.46 10.98
CA PHE A 106 7.07 13.32 11.75
C PHE A 106 6.93 12.77 13.16
N ILE A 107 7.03 13.64 14.17
CA ILE A 107 6.88 13.28 15.58
C ILE A 107 5.93 14.30 16.23
N LEU A 108 4.81 13.82 16.76
CA LEU A 108 3.87 14.61 17.54
C LEU A 108 4.05 14.27 19.02
N GLY A 109 4.89 15.05 19.69
CA GLY A 109 5.18 14.89 21.12
C GLY A 109 5.63 13.46 21.47
N LYS A 110 5.01 12.90 22.51
CA LYS A 110 5.22 11.51 22.93
C LYS A 110 4.11 10.57 22.43
N ASP A 111 3.22 11.04 21.57
CA ASP A 111 1.99 10.35 21.22
C ASP A 111 2.10 9.60 19.89
N VAL A 112 2.67 10.25 18.87
CA VAL A 112 2.71 9.70 17.51
C VAL A 112 4.08 9.91 16.86
N ARG A 113 4.57 8.90 16.15
CA ARG A 113 5.71 9.00 15.24
C ARG A 113 5.36 8.34 13.91
N ILE A 114 5.54 9.08 12.81
CA ILE A 114 5.35 8.59 11.45
C ILE A 114 6.68 8.66 10.71
N ILE A 115 7.09 7.56 10.11
CA ILE A 115 8.28 7.47 9.26
C ILE A 115 7.84 6.98 7.88
N ARG A 116 8.25 7.68 6.82
CA ARG A 116 8.04 7.26 5.43
C ARG A 116 9.37 7.19 4.71
N GLY A 117 9.45 6.28 3.76
CA GLY A 117 10.60 6.23 2.87
C GLY A 117 10.49 5.10 1.87
N TYR A 118 11.63 4.79 1.25
CA TYR A 118 11.72 3.70 0.30
C TYR A 118 13.08 3.00 0.37
N TYR A 119 13.13 1.83 -0.26
CA TYR A 119 14.36 1.11 -0.58
C TYR A 119 14.29 0.64 -2.02
N VAL A 120 15.43 0.24 -2.60
CA VAL A 120 15.48 -0.25 -3.97
C VAL A 120 15.60 -1.77 -3.94
N LYS A 121 14.66 -2.47 -4.58
CA LYS A 121 14.68 -3.92 -4.73
C LYS A 121 14.48 -4.27 -6.20
N ASN A 122 15.42 -5.03 -6.78
CA ASN A 122 15.41 -5.39 -8.21
C ASN A 122 15.28 -4.17 -9.14
N GLY A 123 15.98 -3.09 -8.84
CA GLY A 123 15.96 -1.84 -9.61
C GLY A 123 14.67 -1.02 -9.49
N ARG A 124 13.72 -1.42 -8.65
CA ARG A 124 12.45 -0.72 -8.43
C ARG A 124 12.38 -0.13 -7.02
N LYS A 125 11.78 1.05 -6.89
CA LYS A 125 11.50 1.66 -5.59
C LYS A 125 10.37 0.91 -4.89
N LYS A 126 10.61 0.54 -3.64
CA LYS A 126 9.66 -0.09 -2.75
C LYS A 126 9.46 0.82 -1.54
N PHE A 127 8.23 1.28 -1.36
CA PHE A 127 7.88 2.23 -0.32
C PHE A 127 7.46 1.52 0.96
N PHE A 128 7.67 2.21 2.07
CA PHE A 128 7.20 1.83 3.39
C PHE A 128 6.72 3.07 4.16
N ARG A 129 5.82 2.82 5.10
CA ARG A 129 5.41 3.79 6.12
C ARG A 129 5.21 3.05 7.43
N GLU A 130 5.65 3.67 8.51
CA GLU A 130 5.47 3.17 9.86
C GLU A 130 4.85 4.27 10.74
N ASP A 131 3.66 3.99 11.25
CA ASP A 131 2.92 4.84 12.18
C ASP A 131 2.94 4.19 13.56
N ASN A 132 3.60 4.85 14.51
CA ASN A 132 3.66 4.44 15.91
C ASN A 132 2.74 5.32 16.73
N PHE A 133 1.75 4.74 17.39
CA PHE A 133 0.83 5.38 18.33
C PHE A 133 1.18 4.96 19.76
N PHE A 134 2.17 5.60 20.36
CA PHE A 134 2.79 5.18 21.62
C PHE A 134 1.80 5.08 22.77
N ARG A 135 0.84 6.01 22.85
CA ARG A 135 -0.19 6.03 23.89
C ARG A 135 -1.03 4.75 23.92
N TYR A 136 -1.19 4.10 22.79
CA TYR A 136 -2.02 2.90 22.64
C TYR A 136 -1.19 1.62 22.47
N ASN A 137 0.14 1.71 22.50
CA ASN A 137 1.03 0.59 22.18
C ASN A 137 0.71 -0.06 20.82
N ILE A 138 0.31 0.76 19.84
CA ILE A 138 -0.07 0.31 18.50
C ILE A 138 0.97 0.82 17.50
N THR A 139 1.48 -0.09 16.67
CA THR A 139 2.29 0.25 15.50
C THR A 139 1.67 -0.36 14.25
N ILE A 140 1.55 0.42 13.19
CA ILE A 140 1.03 -0.04 11.90
C ILE A 140 2.06 0.29 10.83
N VAL A 141 2.38 -0.68 9.99
CA VAL A 141 3.39 -0.58 8.95
C VAL A 141 2.82 -1.10 7.65
N TYR A 142 3.09 -0.43 6.53
CA TYR A 142 3.11 -1.10 5.24
C TYR A 142 4.54 -1.13 4.71
N TYR A 143 4.86 -2.17 3.95
CA TYR A 143 6.15 -2.28 3.28
C TYR A 143 6.01 -3.01 1.94
N ASN A 144 7.04 -2.88 1.10
CA ASN A 144 7.14 -3.47 -0.24
C ASN A 144 6.09 -2.95 -1.25
N VAL A 145 5.59 -1.73 -1.05
CA VAL A 145 4.60 -1.09 -1.94
C VAL A 145 5.30 -0.51 -3.17
N GLU A 146 4.78 -0.80 -4.37
CA GLU A 146 5.26 -0.18 -5.61
C GLU A 146 4.75 1.25 -5.77
N THR A 147 5.48 2.08 -6.53
CA THR A 147 5.08 3.47 -6.82
C THR A 147 3.64 3.58 -7.33
N THR A 148 3.20 2.64 -8.18
CA THR A 148 1.86 2.63 -8.77
C THR A 148 0.73 2.40 -7.78
N ALA A 149 1.03 1.83 -6.61
CA ALA A 149 0.04 1.56 -5.56
C ALA A 149 0.19 2.50 -4.35
N LEU A 150 1.22 3.35 -4.32
CA LEU A 150 1.59 4.14 -3.15
C LEU A 150 0.43 5.01 -2.62
N ASP A 151 -0.21 5.78 -3.49
CA ASP A 151 -1.31 6.68 -3.11
C ASP A 151 -2.45 5.93 -2.41
N ARG A 152 -2.69 4.68 -2.81
CA ARG A 152 -3.72 3.82 -2.23
C ARG A 152 -3.36 3.38 -0.81
N TYR A 153 -2.11 2.99 -0.58
CA TYR A 153 -1.63 2.60 0.74
C TYR A 153 -1.55 3.80 1.69
N GLU A 154 -1.14 4.97 1.17
CA GLU A 154 -1.20 6.22 1.93
C GLU A 154 -2.64 6.58 2.30
N HIS A 155 -3.61 6.39 1.40
CA HIS A 155 -5.04 6.58 1.70
C HIS A 155 -5.51 5.68 2.84
N TYR A 156 -5.21 4.38 2.79
CA TYR A 156 -5.55 3.45 3.86
C TYR A 156 -5.00 3.89 5.22
N PHE A 157 -3.74 4.33 5.26
CA PHE A 157 -3.07 4.71 6.50
C PHE A 157 -3.56 6.08 7.01
N ASN A 158 -3.87 7.01 6.12
CA ASN A 158 -4.44 8.31 6.51
C ASN A 158 -5.84 8.19 7.10
N ASN A 159 -6.58 7.13 6.76
CA ASN A 159 -7.93 6.88 7.24
C ASN A 159 -8.03 5.91 8.42
N VAL A 160 -6.90 5.48 9.00
CA VAL A 160 -6.91 4.65 10.21
C VAL A 160 -7.60 5.39 11.35
N LYS A 161 -8.52 4.69 12.03
CA LYS A 161 -9.22 5.21 13.21
C LYS A 161 -8.91 4.34 14.42
N ILE A 162 -8.53 4.96 15.52
CA ILE A 162 -8.38 4.31 16.82
C ILE A 162 -9.50 4.84 17.72
N ILE A 163 -10.39 3.97 18.15
CA ILE A 163 -11.53 4.31 19.01
C ILE A 163 -11.39 3.64 20.36
N LYS A 164 -11.69 4.38 21.43
CA LYS A 164 -11.74 3.82 22.78
C LYS A 164 -13.10 3.16 23.01
N VAL A 165 -13.10 1.92 23.46
CA VAL A 165 -14.30 1.19 23.89
C VAL A 165 -14.60 1.62 25.32
N LYS A 166 -15.82 2.10 25.55
CA LYS A 166 -16.32 2.46 26.89
C LYS A 166 -16.84 1.22 27.61
#